data_AF-A0A022KSZ2-F1
#
_entry.id   AF-A0A022KSZ2-F1
#
_cell.length_a   1.000
_cell.length_b   1.000
_cell.length_c   1.000
_cell.angle_alpha   90.00
_cell.angle_beta   90.00
_cell.angle_gamma   90.00
#
_symmetry.space_group_name_H-M   'P 1'
#
loop_
_entity.id
_entity.type
_entity.pdbx_description
1 polymer ?
#
loop_
_entity_poly.entity_id
_entity_poly.type
_entity_poly.pdbx_seq_one_letter_code
_entity_poly.pdbx_strand_id
1 'polypeptide(L)' 'TYKTEILASIEHGLSNGLIESVNTKIRLITRMAFGFRSPEALIALAMLNLGGHRPTLPGRQKAHA' A
#
# COMPACT_ATOMS: atom_id res chain seq x y z
N THR A 1 12.31 -19.22 16.96
CA THR A 1 12.11 -19.50 15.52
C THR A 1 12.57 -18.37 14.61
N TYR A 2 12.53 -17.08 15.00
CA TYR A 2 12.91 -15.95 14.11
C TYR A 2 14.40 -15.56 14.01
N LYS A 3 15.31 -16.34 14.61
CA LYS A 3 16.73 -15.94 14.76
C LYS A 3 17.42 -15.81 13.39
N THR A 4 17.12 -16.73 12.47
CA THR A 4 17.73 -16.76 11.15
C THR A 4 17.28 -15.58 10.29
N GLU A 5 15.98 -15.25 10.28
CA GLU A 5 15.48 -14.10 9.52
C GLU A 5 15.99 -12.77 10.08
N ILE A 6 16.11 -12.65 11.42
CA ILE A 6 16.67 -11.45 12.06
C ILE A 6 18.13 -11.26 11.63
N LEU A 7 18.95 -12.31 11.68
CA LEU A 7 20.36 -12.22 11.27
C LEU A 7 20.50 -11.90 9.78
N ALA A 8 19.71 -12.53 8.91
CA ALA A 8 19.70 -12.24 7.48
C ALA A 8 19.24 -10.80 7.17
N SER A 9 18.28 -10.28 7.94
CA SER A 9 17.80 -8.89 7.82
C SER A 9 18.89 -7.88 8.19
N ILE A 10 19.65 -8.15 9.24
CA ILE A 10 20.78 -7.31 9.67
C ILE A 10 21.93 -7.38 8.65
N GLU A 11 22.27 -8.59 8.19
CA GLU A 11 23.41 -8.82 7.31
C GLU A 11 23.17 -8.31 5.88
N HIS A 12 21.96 -8.47 5.35
CA HIS A 12 21.63 -8.16 3.96
C HIS A 12 20.70 -6.95 3.80
N GLY A 13 20.30 -6.30 4.90
CA GLY A 13 19.32 -5.21 4.87
C GLY A 13 17.91 -5.65 4.43
N LEU A 14 17.63 -6.96 4.46
CA LEU A 14 16.37 -7.53 3.98
C LEU A 14 15.29 -7.38 5.05
N SER A 15 14.40 -6.39 4.90
CA SER A 15 13.30 -6.15 5.83
C SER A 15 11.95 -6.47 5.21
N ASN A 16 11.10 -7.19 5.95
CA ASN A 16 9.69 -7.39 5.59
C ASN A 16 8.84 -6.13 5.81
N GLY A 17 9.40 -5.07 6.41
CA GLY A 17 8.64 -3.88 6.84
C GLY A 17 7.87 -3.19 5.71
N LEU A 18 8.38 -3.17 4.47
CA LEU A 18 7.64 -2.62 3.33
C LEU A 18 6.39 -3.45 3.02
N ILE A 19 6.53 -4.78 2.97
CA ILE A 19 5.43 -5.70 2.70
C ILE A 19 4.42 -5.69 3.86
N GLU A 20 4.89 -5.69 5.10
CA GLU A 20 4.04 -5.62 6.29
C GLU A 20 3.26 -4.30 6.38
N SER A 21 3.90 -3.18 6.01
CA SER A 21 3.24 -1.87 5.93
C SER A 21 2.12 -1.89 4.88
N VAL A 22 2.38 -2.44 3.70
CA VAL A 22 1.37 -2.59 2.64
C VAL A 22 0.22 -3.49 3.11
N ASN A 23 0.52 -4.66 3.70
CA ASN A 23 -0.48 -5.59 4.21
C ASN A 23 -1.37 -4.95 5.28
N THR A 24 -0.77 -4.17 6.18
CA THR A 24 -1.51 -3.43 7.23
C THR A 24 -2.44 -2.39 6.62
N LYS A 25 -1.95 -1.61 5.63
CA LYS A 25 -2.77 -0.61 4.93
C LYS A 25 -3.91 -1.25 4.13
N ILE A 26 -3.68 -2.37 3.44
CA ILE A 26 -4.75 -3.11 2.76
C ILE A 26 -5.84 -3.54 3.74
N ARG A 27 -5.47 -4.11 4.91
CA ARG A 27 -6.47 -4.50 5.93
C ARG A 27 -7.30 -3.31 6.42
N LEU A 28 -6.70 -2.14 6.57
CA LEU A 28 -7.42 -0.92 6.94
C LEU A 28 -8.37 -0.46 5.82
N ILE A 29 -7.88 -0.41 4.57
CA ILE A 29 -8.67 0.00 3.41
C ILE A 29 -9.89 -0.93 3.23
N THR A 30 -9.70 -2.24 3.36
CA THR A 30 -10.80 -3.22 3.30
C THR A 30 -11.87 -2.96 4.36
N ARG A 31 -11.48 -2.57 5.59
CA ARG A 31 -12.43 -2.23 6.65
C ARG A 31 -13.20 -0.95 6.32
N MET A 32 -12.52 0.09 5.81
CA MET A 32 -13.16 1.34 5.41
C MET A 32 -14.12 1.16 4.24
N ALA A 33 -13.85 0.20 3.36
CA ALA A 33 -14.69 -0.13 2.21
C ALA A 33 -15.93 -0.99 2.56
N PHE A 34 -16.15 -1.31 3.85
CA PHE A 34 -17.36 -2.00 4.26
C PHE A 34 -18.61 -1.20 3.86
N GLY A 35 -19.57 -1.84 3.18
CA GLY A 35 -20.75 -1.18 2.65
C GLY A 35 -20.61 -0.60 1.23
N PHE A 36 -19.44 -0.74 0.59
CA PHE A 36 -19.32 -0.48 -0.84
C PHE A 36 -20.22 -1.42 -1.64
N ARG A 37 -20.85 -0.88 -2.69
CA ARG A 37 -21.76 -1.62 -3.56
C ARG A 37 -21.04 -2.68 -4.40
N SER A 38 -19.74 -2.51 -4.65
CA SER A 38 -18.96 -3.40 -5.51
C SER A 38 -17.49 -3.51 -5.10
N PRO A 39 -16.81 -4.63 -5.39
CA PRO A 39 -15.40 -4.83 -5.06
C PRO A 39 -14.45 -3.93 -5.87
N GLU A 40 -14.85 -3.47 -7.04
CA GLU A 40 -14.04 -2.57 -7.88
C GLU A 40 -13.75 -1.25 -7.17
N ALA A 41 -14.69 -0.74 -6.37
CA ALA A 41 -14.49 0.48 -5.58
C ALA A 41 -13.41 0.30 -4.51
N LEU A 42 -13.31 -0.88 -3.89
CA LEU A 42 -12.23 -1.22 -2.95
C LEU A 42 -10.88 -1.29 -3.68
N ILE A 43 -10.83 -1.96 -4.84
CA ILE A 43 -9.61 -2.08 -5.65
C ILE A 43 -9.12 -0.70 -6.09
N ALA A 44 -10.01 0.16 -6.57
CA ALA A 44 -9.68 1.53 -6.96
C ALA A 44 -9.10 2.33 -5.79
N LEU A 45 -9.70 2.22 -4.60
CA LEU A 45 -9.19 2.89 -3.39
C LEU A 45 -7.80 2.39 -2.99
N ALA A 46 -7.55 1.07 -3.08
CA ALA A 46 -6.23 0.50 -2.84
C ALA A 46 -5.19 1.00 -3.86
N MET A 47 -5.53 1.04 -5.14
CA MET A 47 -4.64 1.53 -6.20
C MET A 47 -4.30 3.02 -6.04
N LEU A 48 -5.27 3.85 -5.66
CA LEU A 48 -5.04 5.28 -5.40
C LEU A 48 -4.09 5.53 -4.20
N ASN A 49 -4.15 4.68 -3.17
CA ASN A 49 -3.33 4.82 -1.96
C ASN A 49 -1.96 4.15 -2.05
N LEU A 50 -1.87 3.00 -2.72
CA LEU A 50 -0.70 2.10 -2.67
C LEU A 50 -0.07 1.85 -4.05
N GLY A 51 -0.81 2.06 -5.14
CA GLY A 51 -0.36 1.70 -6.50
C GLY A 51 0.64 2.67 -7.12
N GLY A 52 0.98 3.78 -6.44
CA GLY A 52 1.94 4.79 -6.94
C GLY A 52 1.47 5.57 -8.17
N HIS A 53 0.29 5.25 -8.72
CA HIS A 53 -0.29 5.94 -9.85
C HIS A 53 -0.68 7.38 -9.46
N ARG A 54 -0.30 8.35 -10.30
CA ARG A 54 -0.60 9.78 -10.09
C ARG A 54 -1.67 10.21 -11.10
N PRO A 55 -2.98 10.01 -10.80
CA PRO A 55 -4.03 10.43 -11.71
C PRO A 55 -4.02 11.95 -11.87
N THR A 56 -4.38 12.42 -13.06
CA THR A 56 -4.57 13.86 -13.29
C THR A 56 -5.82 14.30 -12.55
N LEU A 57 -5.66 15.13 -11.51
CA LEU A 57 -6.77 15.59 -10.69
C LEU A 57 -7.34 16.89 -11.28
N PRO A 58 -8.67 17.00 -11.45
CA PRO A 58 -9.31 18.23 -11.89
C PRO A 58 -8.89 19.42 -11.01
N GLY A 59 -8.56 20.55 -11.64
CA GLY A 59 -8.19 21.79 -10.93
C GLY A 59 -6.77 21.80 -10.33
N ARG A 60 -5.94 20.78 -10.53
CA ARG A 60 -4.52 20.80 -10.14
C ARG A 60 -3.65 20.94 -11.39
N GLN A 61 -2.83 21.99 -11.45
CA GLN A 61 -1.79 22.11 -12.47
C GLN A 61 -0.78 20.97 -12.29
N LYS A 62 -0.33 20.34 -13.39
CA LYS A 62 0.71 19.32 -13.33
C LYS A 62 1.95 19.97 -12.72
N ALA A 63 2.48 19.40 -11.65
CA ALA A 63 3.77 19.83 -11.12
C ALA A 63 4.80 19.73 -12.25
N HIS A 64 5.55 20.81 -12.50
CA HIS A 64 6.67 20.76 -13.44
C HIS A 64 7.63 19.68 -12.95
N ALA A 65 7.96 18.75 -13.85
CA ALA A 65 8.89 17.65 -13.62
C ALA A 65 10.33 18.19 -13.52
#